data_AF-A0A9D2CY99-F1
#
_entry.id   AF-A0A9D2CY99-F1
#
_cell.length_a   1.000
_cell.length_b   1.000
_cell.length_c   1.000
_cell.angle_alpha   90.00
_cell.angle_beta   90.00
_cell.angle_gamma   90.00
#
_symmetry.space_group_name_H-M   'P 1'
#
loop_
_entity.id
_entity.type
_entity.pdbx_description
1 polymer ?
#
loop_
_entity_poly.entity_id
_entity_poly.type
_entity_poly.pdbx_seq_one_letter_code
_entity_poly.pdbx_strand_id
1 'polypeptide(L)'
;MHRNALVWEEEDGAEGYLVYDGETLLAETQNTAVLLRTESGERDISVYTSVEGEKGKLVGKATYVSAAYTQKTFSGSAALADYLRDDGYYLYGAQHIVIDYDGFANSQDNFAGVIYIANDVMKLSFLSKKRVTVRADLVIQQRATDFELELENIILQGAGKMPNAVAFDESVSAPQTDLILSAYGVYNAILCGYNAPNGAQGSGDGMLQHAGNGGTGGAGGCAVSAAGLLLYTEGDMRFSGGNGGDGGDGGNASGLNNHGSGGNGGRGGDAIRCKTLEYFCVNGTLAAEGGIGGDGGAEGQGGFGVNRAPGKKGSDGAGIAADETNVLRGEI
;
A
#
# COMPACT_ATOMS: atom_id res chain seq x y z
N MET A 1 -4.79 -21.09 12.92
CA MET A 1 -3.54 -20.39 12.58
C MET A 1 -3.75 -19.77 11.21
N HIS A 2 -3.72 -18.44 11.14
CA HIS A 2 -3.57 -17.75 9.86
C HIS A 2 -2.07 -17.59 9.60
N ARG A 3 -1.63 -17.51 8.34
CA ARG A 3 -0.25 -17.83 7.89
C ARG A 3 0.88 -17.34 8.80
N ASN A 4 0.75 -16.18 9.46
CA ASN A 4 1.75 -15.62 10.40
C ASN A 4 1.18 -15.23 11.79
N ALA A 5 -0.07 -15.56 12.11
CA ALA A 5 -0.73 -15.12 13.35
C ALA A 5 -1.10 -16.30 14.27
N LEU A 6 -0.70 -16.17 15.53
CA LEU A 6 -1.07 -17.08 16.61
C LEU A 6 -2.06 -16.38 17.55
N VAL A 7 -3.13 -17.10 17.89
CA VAL A 7 -4.20 -16.65 18.80
C VAL A 7 -4.53 -17.76 19.80
N TRP A 8 -4.87 -17.36 21.02
CA TRP A 8 -5.30 -18.26 22.09
C TRP A 8 -6.39 -17.60 22.93
N GLU A 9 -6.97 -18.36 23.86
CA GLU A 9 -7.96 -17.86 24.81
C GLU A 9 -7.27 -17.22 26.01
N GLU A 10 -7.92 -16.22 26.60
CA GLU A 10 -7.41 -15.59 27.82
C GLU A 10 -7.47 -16.56 29.01
N GLU A 11 -6.41 -16.59 29.81
CA GLU A 11 -6.31 -17.41 31.01
C GLU A 11 -6.52 -16.55 32.27
N ASP A 12 -7.47 -16.95 33.12
CA ASP A 12 -7.82 -16.23 34.34
C ASP A 12 -6.61 -16.03 35.25
N GLY A 13 -6.33 -14.76 35.58
CA GLY A 13 -5.24 -14.38 36.48
C GLY A 13 -3.85 -14.39 35.84
N ALA A 14 -3.74 -14.58 34.52
CA ALA A 14 -2.47 -14.43 33.82
C ALA A 14 -2.04 -12.96 33.79
N GLU A 15 -0.78 -12.68 34.15
CA GLU A 15 -0.18 -11.35 34.04
C GLU A 15 0.32 -11.04 32.62
N GLY A 16 0.16 -11.98 31.68
CA GLY A 16 0.68 -11.91 30.33
C GLY A 16 1.00 -13.31 29.79
N TYR A 17 1.71 -13.37 28.67
CA TYR A 17 2.06 -14.60 27.97
C TYR A 17 3.48 -14.57 27.44
N LEU A 18 4.12 -15.73 27.46
CA LEU A 18 5.45 -15.99 26.91
C LEU A 18 5.33 -17.01 25.78
N VAL A 19 5.81 -16.65 24.59
CA VAL A 19 5.76 -17.47 23.38
C VAL A 19 7.15 -17.99 23.06
N TYR A 20 7.30 -19.31 22.94
CA TYR A 20 8.57 -19.99 22.73
C TYR A 20 8.59 -20.79 21.43
N ASP A 21 9.76 -20.84 20.76
CA ASP A 21 10.15 -21.86 19.78
C ASP A 21 11.15 -22.80 20.45
N GLY A 22 10.68 -24.00 20.84
CA GLY A 22 11.44 -24.87 21.73
C GLY A 22 11.76 -24.19 23.06
N GLU A 23 13.05 -23.90 23.28
CA GLU A 23 13.56 -23.19 24.48
C GLU A 23 13.83 -21.69 24.23
N THR A 24 13.70 -21.21 23.00
CA THR A 24 13.97 -19.81 22.64
C THR A 24 12.71 -18.98 22.85
N LEU A 25 12.78 -17.96 23.71
CA LEU A 25 11.70 -16.99 23.86
C LEU A 25 11.61 -16.13 22.60
N LEU A 26 10.46 -16.17 21.92
CA LEU A 26 10.18 -15.36 20.74
C LEU A 26 9.52 -14.03 21.11
N ALA A 27 8.58 -14.04 22.05
CA ALA A 27 7.82 -12.86 22.43
C ALA A 27 7.30 -12.95 23.86
N GLU A 28 7.22 -11.78 24.50
CA GLU A 28 6.50 -11.54 25.74
C GLU A 28 5.39 -10.52 25.43
N THR A 29 4.14 -10.84 25.79
CA THR A 29 2.99 -10.02 25.42
C THR A 29 1.90 -10.04 26.49
N GLN A 30 1.16 -8.95 26.61
CA GLN A 30 -0.06 -8.87 27.42
C GLN A 30 -1.30 -9.35 26.65
N ASN A 31 -1.16 -9.60 25.34
CA ASN A 31 -2.28 -9.96 24.47
C ASN A 31 -2.43 -11.47 24.31
N THR A 32 -3.63 -11.86 23.89
CA THR A 32 -3.96 -13.23 23.46
C THR A 32 -3.60 -13.53 22.00
N ALA A 33 -2.66 -12.77 21.44
CA ALA A 33 -2.24 -12.85 20.06
C ALA A 33 -0.81 -12.36 19.86
N VAL A 34 -0.10 -12.97 18.90
CA VAL A 34 1.17 -12.48 18.36
C VAL A 34 1.25 -12.72 16.86
N LEU A 35 2.03 -11.88 16.16
CA LEU A 35 2.56 -12.25 14.86
C LEU A 35 3.88 -12.98 15.05
N LEU A 36 4.04 -14.08 14.33
CA LEU A 36 5.25 -14.89 14.37
C LEU A 36 6.17 -14.48 13.23
N ARG A 37 7.42 -14.19 13.59
CA ARG A 37 8.52 -13.97 12.66
C ARG A 37 9.65 -14.91 13.03
N THR A 38 9.61 -16.12 12.48
CA THR A 38 10.66 -17.13 12.72
C THR A 38 11.50 -17.35 11.48
N GLU A 39 12.70 -17.88 11.70
CA GLU A 39 13.48 -18.51 10.65
C GLU A 39 12.68 -19.61 9.92
N SER A 40 13.09 -19.90 8.68
CA SER A 40 12.49 -20.95 7.86
C SER A 40 12.54 -22.32 8.54
N GLY A 41 11.60 -23.19 8.17
CA GLY A 41 11.46 -24.54 8.68
C GLY A 41 10.20 -24.75 9.51
N GLU A 42 10.03 -25.97 9.98
CA GLU A 42 8.98 -26.36 10.91
C GLU A 42 9.43 -26.04 12.34
N ARG A 43 8.59 -25.33 13.08
CA ARG A 43 8.85 -24.81 14.43
C ARG A 43 7.75 -25.26 15.39
N ASP A 44 8.14 -25.68 16.58
CA ASP A 44 7.22 -26.07 17.64
C ASP A 44 7.00 -24.90 18.58
N ILE A 45 5.90 -24.18 18.35
CA ILE A 45 5.54 -23.01 19.10
C ILE A 45 4.74 -23.42 20.33
N SER A 46 5.16 -22.92 21.49
CA SER A 46 4.46 -23.13 22.75
C SER A 46 4.16 -21.80 23.44
N VAL A 47 2.94 -21.64 23.93
CA VAL A 47 2.50 -20.44 24.65
C VAL A 47 2.30 -20.80 26.11
N TYR A 48 2.88 -20.00 27.00
CA TYR A 48 2.74 -20.13 28.44
C TYR A 48 2.19 -18.83 29.02
N THR A 49 1.47 -18.91 30.15
CA THR A 49 1.19 -17.72 30.95
C THR A 49 2.50 -17.17 31.51
N SER A 50 2.60 -15.85 31.68
CA SER A 50 3.67 -15.18 32.42
C SER A 50 3.24 -15.05 33.88
N VAL A 51 4.12 -15.42 34.81
CA VAL A 51 3.95 -15.21 36.26
C VAL A 51 5.24 -14.58 36.77
N GLU A 52 5.21 -13.31 37.16
CA GLU A 52 6.41 -12.56 37.55
C GLU A 52 7.52 -12.55 36.47
N GLY A 53 7.15 -12.63 35.19
CA GLY A 53 8.08 -12.69 34.05
C GLY A 53 8.63 -14.09 33.76
N GLU A 54 8.22 -15.12 34.50
CA GLU A 54 8.68 -16.49 34.36
C GLU A 54 7.62 -17.40 33.70
N LYS A 55 8.09 -18.52 33.16
CA LYS A 55 7.27 -19.53 32.47
C LYS A 55 6.26 -20.18 33.42
N GLY A 56 4.98 -19.85 33.24
CA GLY A 56 3.87 -20.40 34.00
C GLY A 56 3.22 -21.64 33.35
N LYS A 57 1.88 -21.63 33.32
CA LYS A 57 1.05 -22.73 32.78
C LYS A 57 1.16 -22.75 31.25
N LEU A 58 1.28 -23.93 30.65
CA LEU A 58 1.14 -24.10 29.20
C LEU A 58 -0.31 -23.82 28.77
N VAL A 59 -0.48 -22.87 27.87
CA VAL A 59 -1.77 -22.44 27.29
C VAL A 59 -2.04 -23.16 25.97
N GLY A 60 -1.01 -23.31 25.13
CA GLY A 60 -1.19 -23.88 23.81
C GLY A 60 0.10 -24.32 23.14
N LYS A 61 -0.07 -25.19 22.14
CA LYS A 61 1.01 -25.61 21.22
C LYS A 61 0.53 -25.50 19.80
N ALA A 62 1.41 -25.07 18.91
CA ALA A 62 1.15 -25.00 17.49
C ALA A 62 2.43 -25.36 16.72
N THR A 63 2.26 -26.06 15.60
CA THR A 63 3.33 -26.23 14.63
C THR A 63 3.25 -25.09 13.62
N TYR A 64 4.34 -24.35 13.47
CA TYR A 64 4.48 -23.25 12.53
C TYR A 64 5.45 -23.65 11.42
N VAL A 65 5.10 -23.39 10.17
CA VAL A 65 5.98 -23.68 9.02
C VAL A 65 6.26 -22.38 8.29
N SER A 66 7.53 -21.97 8.30
CA SER A 66 8.01 -20.83 7.52
C SER A 66 8.77 -21.32 6.29
N ALA A 67 8.45 -20.76 5.12
CA ALA A 67 9.06 -21.17 3.86
C ALA A 67 10.56 -20.85 3.83
N ALA A 68 11.36 -21.78 3.28
CA ALA A 68 12.77 -21.57 3.04
C ALA A 68 12.96 -20.90 1.68
N TYR A 69 13.36 -19.63 1.69
CA TYR A 69 13.69 -18.88 0.48
C TYR A 69 15.20 -18.64 0.41
N THR A 70 15.75 -18.71 -0.81
CA THR A 70 17.08 -18.13 -1.05
C THR A 70 17.01 -16.63 -0.77
N GLN A 71 17.91 -16.11 0.06
CA GLN A 71 17.86 -14.72 0.52
C GLN A 71 18.98 -13.88 -0.06
N LYS A 72 18.67 -12.63 -0.42
CA LYS A 72 19.66 -11.59 -0.71
C LYS A 72 19.30 -10.30 0.02
N THR A 73 20.28 -9.69 0.67
CA THR A 73 20.09 -8.50 1.51
C THR A 73 20.84 -7.30 0.95
N PHE A 74 20.21 -6.12 1.00
CA PHE A 74 20.75 -4.83 0.61
C PHE A 74 20.65 -3.85 1.77
N SER A 75 21.70 -3.06 2.01
CA SER A 75 21.68 -2.01 3.03
C SER A 75 21.16 -0.68 2.44
N GLY A 76 19.84 -0.51 2.44
CA GLY A 76 19.13 0.66 1.89
C GLY A 76 19.15 0.80 0.36
N SER A 77 18.54 1.88 -0.17
CA SER A 77 18.38 2.06 -1.63
C SER A 77 19.66 2.20 -2.41
N ALA A 78 20.75 2.70 -1.83
CA ALA A 78 21.97 2.95 -2.61
C ALA A 78 22.55 1.63 -3.14
N ALA A 79 22.66 0.63 -2.26
CA ALA A 79 23.09 -0.71 -2.62
C ALA A 79 22.10 -1.39 -3.59
N LEU A 80 20.80 -1.12 -3.43
CA LEU A 80 19.78 -1.63 -4.33
C LEU A 80 19.83 -0.98 -5.73
N ALA A 81 20.06 0.33 -5.79
CA ALA A 81 20.11 1.10 -7.02
C ALA A 81 21.32 0.72 -7.88
N ASP A 82 22.46 0.45 -7.24
CA ASP A 82 23.63 -0.08 -7.93
C ASP A 82 23.34 -1.47 -8.54
N TYR A 83 22.56 -2.31 -7.84
CA TYR A 83 22.12 -3.60 -8.38
C TYR A 83 21.12 -3.45 -9.55
N LEU A 84 20.21 -2.48 -9.49
CA LEU A 84 19.16 -2.29 -10.49
C LEU A 84 19.62 -1.59 -11.78
N ARG A 85 20.78 -0.92 -11.77
CA ARG A 85 21.33 -0.20 -12.95
C ARG A 85 21.78 -1.11 -14.09
N ASP A 86 22.16 -2.34 -13.79
CA ASP A 86 22.83 -3.20 -14.77
C ASP A 86 21.86 -4.12 -15.55
N ASP A 87 20.65 -4.38 -15.06
CA ASP A 87 19.84 -5.53 -15.53
C ASP A 87 18.34 -5.24 -15.78
N GLY A 88 17.98 -4.02 -16.17
CA GLY A 88 16.62 -3.76 -16.70
C GLY A 88 15.51 -3.57 -15.67
N TYR A 89 15.85 -3.08 -14.46
CA TYR A 89 14.93 -2.62 -13.41
C TYR A 89 14.13 -3.68 -12.64
N TYR A 90 14.44 -4.98 -12.79
CA TYR A 90 13.82 -6.06 -12.00
C TYR A 90 14.66 -6.47 -10.79
N LEU A 91 14.02 -6.71 -9.66
CA LEU A 91 14.55 -7.50 -8.56
C LEU A 91 14.38 -9.00 -8.89
N TYR A 92 15.48 -9.74 -8.88
CA TYR A 92 15.55 -11.18 -9.14
C TYR A 92 16.78 -11.80 -8.43
N GLY A 93 17.02 -13.09 -8.65
CA GLY A 93 18.26 -13.76 -8.24
C GLY A 93 18.27 -14.29 -6.80
N ALA A 94 17.19 -14.05 -6.06
CA ALA A 94 16.87 -14.68 -4.78
C ALA A 94 15.35 -14.66 -4.59
N GLN A 95 14.82 -15.67 -3.91
CA GLN A 95 13.38 -15.78 -3.65
C GLN A 95 12.91 -14.81 -2.55
N HIS A 96 13.81 -14.37 -1.67
CA HIS A 96 13.55 -13.37 -0.64
C HIS A 96 14.57 -12.23 -0.76
N ILE A 97 14.06 -11.04 -1.06
CA ILE A 97 14.87 -9.82 -1.07
C ILE A 97 14.61 -9.05 0.21
N VAL A 98 15.69 -8.70 0.91
CA VAL A 98 15.64 -7.88 2.13
C VAL A 98 16.32 -6.55 1.86
N ILE A 99 15.62 -5.46 2.14
CA ILE A 99 16.17 -4.12 2.17
C ILE A 99 16.21 -3.69 3.63
N ASP A 100 17.41 -3.75 4.20
CA ASP A 100 17.68 -3.48 5.60
C ASP A 100 18.12 -2.03 5.80
N TYR A 101 17.39 -1.31 6.63
CA TYR A 101 17.67 0.07 7.03
C TYR A 101 18.21 0.17 8.46
N ASP A 102 18.57 -0.94 9.09
CA ASP A 102 19.30 -0.90 10.35
C ASP A 102 20.66 -0.21 10.16
N GLY A 103 20.93 0.78 11.01
CA GLY A 103 22.10 1.65 10.87
C GLY A 103 21.98 2.73 9.79
N PHE A 104 20.85 2.81 9.06
CA PHE A 104 20.61 3.88 8.10
C PHE A 104 20.44 5.21 8.85
N ALA A 105 21.28 6.21 8.56
CA ALA A 105 21.28 7.47 9.30
C ALA A 105 20.01 8.30 9.06
N ASN A 106 19.48 8.27 7.84
CA ASN A 106 18.36 9.11 7.42
C ASN A 106 17.01 8.52 7.80
N SER A 107 16.00 9.38 7.98
CA SER A 107 14.59 8.98 8.15
C SER A 107 13.84 8.84 6.82
N GLN A 108 14.50 9.17 5.71
CA GLN A 108 13.94 9.11 4.37
C GLN A 108 14.94 8.52 3.39
N ASP A 109 14.44 7.63 2.54
CA ASP A 109 15.16 7.01 1.45
C ASP A 109 14.43 7.28 0.13
N ASN A 110 15.12 7.92 -0.81
CA ASN A 110 14.55 8.40 -2.07
C ASN A 110 14.99 7.54 -3.25
N PHE A 111 14.48 6.31 -3.33
CA PHE A 111 14.65 5.46 -4.51
C PHE A 111 14.05 6.11 -5.77
N ALA A 112 12.99 6.91 -5.62
CA ALA A 112 12.41 7.83 -6.62
C ALA A 112 12.14 7.19 -7.99
N GLY A 113 11.75 5.91 -7.99
CA GLY A 113 11.52 5.12 -9.19
C GLY A 113 10.57 3.95 -8.95
N VAL A 114 10.43 3.14 -10.01
CA VAL A 114 9.65 1.91 -9.99
C VAL A 114 10.59 0.74 -9.71
N ILE A 115 10.22 -0.12 -8.77
CA ILE A 115 10.87 -1.39 -8.48
C ILE A 115 10.00 -2.48 -9.10
N TYR A 116 10.47 -3.08 -10.18
CA TYR A 116 9.81 -4.24 -10.75
C TYR A 116 10.27 -5.50 -10.01
N ILE A 117 9.35 -6.39 -9.67
CA ILE A 117 9.64 -7.59 -8.87
C ILE A 117 9.36 -8.80 -9.74
N ALA A 118 10.41 -9.58 -10.03
CA ALA A 118 10.30 -10.75 -10.90
C ALA A 118 9.48 -11.88 -10.25
N ASN A 119 8.90 -12.74 -11.09
CA ASN A 119 8.03 -13.85 -10.66
C ASN A 119 8.71 -14.84 -9.69
N ASP A 120 10.02 -15.01 -9.76
CA ASP A 120 10.80 -15.89 -8.88
C ASP A 120 11.06 -15.30 -7.49
N VAL A 121 10.87 -14.00 -7.29
CA VAL A 121 10.92 -13.35 -5.98
C VAL A 121 9.60 -13.55 -5.26
N MET A 122 9.58 -14.36 -4.21
CA MET A 122 8.39 -14.72 -3.44
C MET A 122 8.09 -13.73 -2.31
N LYS A 123 9.15 -13.13 -1.73
CA LYS A 123 9.05 -12.22 -0.58
C LYS A 123 9.95 -11.00 -0.76
N LEU A 124 9.43 -9.83 -0.38
CA LEU A 124 10.19 -8.59 -0.25
C LEU A 124 10.01 -8.03 1.16
N SER A 125 11.11 -7.77 1.86
CA SER A 125 11.12 -7.17 3.19
C SER A 125 11.78 -5.81 3.20
N PHE A 126 11.16 -4.82 3.82
CA PHE A 126 11.77 -3.54 4.18
C PHE A 126 11.83 -3.44 5.70
N LEU A 127 13.03 -3.38 6.26
CA LEU A 127 13.24 -3.56 7.71
C LEU A 127 13.91 -2.36 8.34
N SER A 128 13.41 -1.90 9.48
CA SER A 128 14.10 -0.91 10.30
C SER A 128 13.66 -0.93 11.76
N LYS A 129 14.62 -0.72 12.67
CA LYS A 129 14.33 -0.42 14.09
C LYS A 129 13.69 0.95 14.33
N LYS A 130 13.76 1.86 13.36
CA LYS A 130 13.18 3.20 13.48
C LYS A 130 12.30 3.49 12.26
N ARG A 131 11.45 4.50 12.37
CA ARG A 131 10.60 4.89 11.26
C ARG A 131 11.43 5.38 10.07
N VAL A 132 11.29 4.74 8.91
CA VAL A 132 11.92 5.15 7.66
C VAL A 132 10.86 5.31 6.56
N THR A 133 10.89 6.44 5.85
CA THR A 133 10.07 6.65 4.65
C THR A 133 10.84 6.21 3.43
N VAL A 134 10.33 5.22 2.71
CA VAL A 134 10.89 4.70 1.46
C VAL A 134 10.03 5.20 0.30
N ARG A 135 10.62 5.95 -0.63
CA ARG A 135 9.90 6.48 -1.79
C ARG A 135 10.08 5.60 -3.03
N ALA A 136 9.14 4.70 -3.29
CA ALA A 136 9.17 3.77 -4.43
C ALA A 136 7.76 3.32 -4.84
N ASP A 137 7.57 3.05 -6.14
CA ASP A 137 6.41 2.29 -6.63
C ASP A 137 6.83 0.82 -6.82
N LEU A 138 6.04 -0.13 -6.34
CA LEU A 138 6.29 -1.57 -6.46
C LEU A 138 5.37 -2.17 -7.52
N VAL A 139 5.96 -2.76 -8.56
CA VAL A 139 5.25 -3.46 -9.62
C VAL A 139 5.62 -4.93 -9.58
N ILE A 140 4.67 -5.76 -9.14
CA ILE A 140 4.85 -7.19 -8.97
C ILE A 140 4.49 -7.88 -10.27
N GLN A 141 5.43 -8.62 -10.87
CA GLN A 141 5.13 -9.39 -12.06
C GLN A 141 4.02 -10.42 -11.77
N GLN A 142 3.12 -10.61 -12.74
CA GLN A 142 2.05 -11.60 -12.63
C GLN A 142 2.56 -13.00 -12.33
N ARG A 143 1.79 -13.71 -11.52
CA ARG A 143 2.18 -14.97 -10.90
C ARG A 143 0.96 -15.80 -10.50
N ALA A 144 1.19 -17.09 -10.31
CA ALA A 144 0.19 -18.06 -9.84
C ALA A 144 0.29 -18.37 -8.34
N THR A 145 1.29 -17.81 -7.67
CA THR A 145 1.49 -17.92 -6.22
C THR A 145 1.34 -16.56 -5.55
N ASP A 146 0.98 -16.57 -4.27
CA ASP A 146 0.94 -15.35 -3.46
C ASP A 146 2.30 -14.65 -3.43
N PHE A 147 2.28 -13.35 -3.19
CA PHE A 147 3.48 -12.56 -2.94
C PHE A 147 3.46 -12.01 -1.52
N GLU A 148 4.59 -12.12 -0.81
CA GLU A 148 4.73 -11.64 0.55
C GLU A 148 5.48 -10.30 0.60
N LEU A 149 4.83 -9.27 1.13
CA LEU A 149 5.43 -7.99 1.45
C LEU A 149 5.54 -7.86 2.96
N GLU A 150 6.76 -7.64 3.46
CA GLU A 150 7.04 -7.44 4.87
C GLU A 150 7.56 -6.03 5.12
N LEU A 151 6.95 -5.34 6.09
CA LEU A 151 7.33 -3.99 6.51
C LEU A 151 7.61 -4.00 8.01
N GLU A 152 8.70 -3.36 8.44
CA GLU A 152 8.98 -3.14 9.86
C GLU A 152 9.37 -1.68 10.09
N ASN A 153 8.46 -0.92 10.69
CA ASN A 153 8.55 0.53 10.88
C ASN A 153 8.78 1.31 9.57
N ILE A 154 8.12 0.91 8.48
CA ILE A 154 8.29 1.51 7.15
C ILE A 154 7.06 2.30 6.72
N ILE A 155 7.32 3.49 6.17
CA ILE A 155 6.37 4.24 5.36
C ILE A 155 6.77 4.07 3.91
N LEU A 156 6.08 3.21 3.16
CA LEU A 156 6.24 3.10 1.73
C LEU A 156 5.39 4.18 1.06
N GLN A 157 6.04 5.20 0.50
CA GLN A 157 5.38 6.27 -0.24
C GLN A 157 5.64 6.07 -1.74
N GLY A 158 4.59 5.94 -2.55
CA GLY A 158 4.74 5.83 -4.00
C GLY A 158 5.57 6.96 -4.57
N ALA A 159 6.40 6.62 -5.56
CA ALA A 159 7.21 7.60 -6.27
C ALA A 159 6.35 8.48 -7.20
N GLY A 160 5.13 8.03 -7.52
CA GLY A 160 4.18 8.71 -8.40
C GLY A 160 4.51 8.51 -9.88
N LYS A 161 5.30 7.48 -10.20
CA LYS A 161 5.59 7.04 -11.58
C LYS A 161 4.54 6.05 -12.06
N MET A 162 3.94 5.30 -11.13
CA MET A 162 2.78 4.46 -11.35
C MET A 162 1.56 5.04 -10.63
N PRO A 163 0.33 4.75 -11.10
CA PRO A 163 -0.87 5.12 -10.37
C PRO A 163 -0.92 4.50 -8.96
N ASN A 164 -0.45 3.26 -8.82
CA ASN A 164 -0.51 2.54 -7.55
C ASN A 164 0.87 2.44 -6.90
N ALA A 165 0.95 2.60 -5.58
CA ALA A 165 2.21 2.41 -4.85
C ALA A 165 2.63 0.94 -4.79
N VAL A 166 1.67 0.01 -4.66
CA VAL A 166 1.90 -1.43 -4.80
C VAL A 166 0.82 -2.02 -5.70
N ALA A 167 1.23 -2.66 -6.79
CA ALA A 167 0.30 -3.37 -7.66
C ALA A 167 0.96 -4.54 -8.38
N PHE A 168 0.14 -5.51 -8.78
CA PHE A 168 0.53 -6.47 -9.81
C PHE A 168 0.49 -5.80 -11.18
N ASP A 169 1.40 -6.18 -12.07
CA ASP A 169 1.40 -5.70 -13.46
C ASP A 169 0.06 -6.05 -14.15
N GLU A 170 -0.64 -5.02 -14.64
CA GLU A 170 -1.99 -5.11 -15.24
C GLU A 170 -1.94 -5.38 -16.76
N SER A 171 -0.76 -5.50 -17.38
CA SER A 171 -0.60 -5.67 -18.83
C SER A 171 -1.05 -7.03 -19.39
N VAL A 172 -1.33 -7.99 -18.53
CA VAL A 172 -1.84 -9.34 -18.86
C VAL A 172 -3.05 -9.60 -17.94
N SER A 173 -3.91 -10.58 -18.19
CA SER A 173 -5.18 -10.83 -17.47
C SER A 173 -5.18 -10.57 -15.94
N ALA A 174 -6.34 -10.20 -15.37
CA ALA A 174 -6.48 -9.85 -13.95
C ALA A 174 -5.76 -10.83 -13.00
N PRO A 175 -5.04 -10.32 -11.98
CA PRO A 175 -4.26 -11.14 -11.06
C PRO A 175 -5.13 -12.20 -10.39
N GLN A 176 -4.57 -13.41 -10.23
CA GLN A 176 -5.26 -14.56 -9.63
C GLN A 176 -4.82 -14.84 -8.18
N THR A 177 -3.90 -14.05 -7.62
CA THR A 177 -3.28 -14.34 -6.34
C THR A 177 -3.31 -13.16 -5.40
N ASP A 178 -3.10 -13.46 -4.12
CA ASP A 178 -3.20 -12.50 -3.05
C ASP A 178 -1.86 -11.83 -2.75
N LEU A 179 -1.94 -10.58 -2.33
CA LEU A 179 -0.85 -9.91 -1.64
C LEU A 179 -0.96 -10.24 -0.15
N ILE A 180 0.09 -10.82 0.42
CA ILE A 180 0.20 -11.04 1.86
C ILE A 180 1.09 -9.94 2.43
N LEU A 181 0.52 -9.07 3.25
CA LEU A 181 1.22 -7.97 3.87
C LEU A 181 1.40 -8.24 5.37
N SER A 182 2.65 -8.39 5.81
CA SER A 182 3.00 -8.54 7.23
C SER A 182 3.73 -7.28 7.72
N ALA A 183 3.14 -6.56 8.66
CA ALA A 183 3.61 -5.27 9.14
C ALA A 183 3.97 -5.34 10.64
N TYR A 184 5.27 -5.36 10.93
CA TYR A 184 5.85 -5.46 12.27
C TYR A 184 6.23 -4.08 12.84
N GLY A 185 6.39 -4.02 14.16
CA GLY A 185 6.74 -2.78 14.85
C GLY A 185 5.55 -1.85 15.06
N VAL A 186 5.84 -0.58 15.39
CA VAL A 186 4.84 0.34 15.96
C VAL A 186 3.97 0.99 14.90
N TYR A 187 4.54 1.33 13.74
CA TYR A 187 3.81 2.07 12.71
C TYR A 187 4.34 1.74 11.32
N ASN A 188 3.43 1.32 10.43
CA ASN A 188 3.69 1.12 9.02
C ASN A 188 2.66 1.88 8.18
N ALA A 189 3.03 2.24 6.96
CA ALA A 189 2.09 2.85 6.03
C ALA A 189 2.44 2.54 4.56
N ILE A 190 1.41 2.48 3.73
CA ILE A 190 1.55 2.50 2.26
C ILE A 190 0.74 3.69 1.76
N LEU A 191 1.41 4.66 1.14
CA LEU A 191 0.82 5.90 0.65
C LEU A 191 0.98 5.94 -0.87
N CYS A 192 -0.11 6.18 -1.60
CA CYS A 192 -0.11 6.14 -3.07
C CYS A 192 0.95 7.05 -3.72
N GLY A 193 1.12 8.28 -3.24
CA GLY A 193 2.12 9.23 -3.76
C GLY A 193 1.88 9.72 -5.20
N TYR A 194 0.92 9.15 -5.93
CA TYR A 194 0.53 9.56 -7.28
C TYR A 194 -0.44 10.76 -7.24
N ASN A 195 -0.11 11.77 -8.04
CA ASN A 195 -1.00 12.89 -8.35
C ASN A 195 -1.44 12.76 -9.80
N ALA A 196 -2.75 12.62 -10.01
CA ALA A 196 -3.28 12.46 -11.35
C ALA A 196 -3.13 13.76 -12.18
N PRO A 197 -2.94 13.64 -13.50
CA PRO A 197 -2.77 14.81 -14.36
C PRO A 197 -4.05 15.62 -14.45
N ASN A 198 -3.92 16.94 -14.49
CA ASN A 198 -5.04 17.84 -14.73
C ASN A 198 -5.52 17.75 -16.19
N GLY A 199 -6.80 18.06 -16.39
CA GLY A 199 -7.42 18.15 -17.70
C GLY A 199 -6.80 19.27 -18.54
N ALA A 200 -6.70 19.05 -19.85
CA ALA A 200 -6.18 20.05 -20.77
C ALA A 200 -7.06 21.31 -20.78
N GLN A 201 -6.44 22.49 -20.86
CA GLN A 201 -7.17 23.74 -20.99
C GLN A 201 -7.85 23.82 -22.36
N GLY A 202 -9.06 24.35 -22.41
CA GLY A 202 -9.79 24.60 -23.64
C GLY A 202 -9.07 25.64 -24.50
N SER A 203 -8.94 25.38 -25.80
CA SER A 203 -8.32 26.34 -26.72
C SER A 203 -9.15 27.62 -26.80
N GLY A 204 -8.51 28.77 -26.57
CA GLY A 204 -9.12 30.06 -26.86
C GLY A 204 -9.24 30.28 -28.37
N ASP A 205 -10.23 31.07 -28.80
CA ASP A 205 -10.50 31.27 -30.22
C ASP A 205 -10.66 32.73 -30.67
N GLY A 206 -10.25 32.96 -31.92
CA GLY A 206 -10.39 34.23 -32.63
C GLY A 206 -11.77 34.44 -33.23
N MET A 207 -12.05 35.67 -33.65
CA MET A 207 -13.36 36.13 -34.14
C MET A 207 -13.92 35.16 -35.19
N LEU A 208 -15.00 34.44 -34.84
CA LEU A 208 -15.85 33.55 -35.65
C LEU A 208 -15.64 32.02 -35.46
N GLN A 209 -14.86 31.57 -34.47
CA GLN A 209 -14.74 30.15 -34.10
C GLN A 209 -15.21 29.88 -32.65
N HIS A 210 -15.56 28.63 -32.36
CA HIS A 210 -16.04 28.20 -31.04
C HIS A 210 -14.86 27.76 -30.18
N ALA A 211 -14.69 28.39 -29.01
CA ALA A 211 -13.62 28.02 -28.10
C ALA A 211 -13.79 26.58 -27.59
N GLY A 212 -12.65 25.92 -27.35
CA GLY A 212 -12.58 24.52 -26.93
C GLY A 212 -13.04 24.33 -25.49
N ASN A 213 -13.60 23.16 -25.19
CA ASN A 213 -13.91 22.77 -23.81
C ASN A 213 -12.65 22.35 -23.06
N GLY A 214 -12.66 22.53 -21.75
CA GLY A 214 -11.67 21.95 -20.86
C GLY A 214 -11.76 20.42 -20.82
N GLY A 215 -10.62 19.77 -20.69
CA GLY A 215 -10.47 18.33 -20.56
C GLY A 215 -10.81 17.84 -19.16
N THR A 216 -11.16 16.56 -19.04
CA THR A 216 -11.40 15.92 -17.74
C THR A 216 -10.08 15.60 -17.04
N GLY A 217 -10.01 15.84 -15.73
CA GLY A 217 -8.87 15.45 -14.91
C GLY A 217 -8.71 13.93 -14.79
N GLY A 218 -7.47 13.47 -14.62
CA GLY A 218 -7.16 12.04 -14.47
C GLY A 218 -7.65 11.47 -13.14
N ALA A 219 -7.88 10.16 -13.10
CA ALA A 219 -8.22 9.46 -11.87
C ALA A 219 -6.98 9.29 -10.98
N GLY A 220 -7.14 9.50 -9.68
CA GLY A 220 -6.14 9.15 -8.67
C GLY A 220 -5.93 7.64 -8.59
N GLY A 221 -4.77 7.23 -8.09
CA GLY A 221 -4.44 5.81 -7.94
C GLY A 221 -4.43 5.35 -6.48
N CYS A 222 -4.08 4.08 -6.26
CA CYS A 222 -4.27 3.43 -4.96
C CYS A 222 -2.97 3.28 -4.16
N ALA A 223 -3.06 3.11 -2.84
CA ALA A 223 -1.91 2.63 -2.08
C ALA A 223 -1.61 1.17 -2.46
N VAL A 224 -2.65 0.33 -2.51
CA VAL A 224 -2.55 -1.08 -2.91
C VAL A 224 -3.64 -1.43 -3.91
N SER A 225 -3.26 -2.12 -4.99
CA SER A 225 -4.17 -2.75 -5.96
C SER A 225 -3.80 -4.22 -6.14
N ALA A 226 -4.65 -5.14 -5.66
CA ALA A 226 -4.41 -6.59 -5.70
C ALA A 226 -5.71 -7.37 -5.91
N ALA A 227 -5.63 -8.68 -6.22
CA ALA A 227 -6.84 -9.50 -6.32
C ALA A 227 -7.48 -9.73 -4.93
N GLY A 228 -6.67 -10.17 -3.98
CA GLY A 228 -6.98 -10.19 -2.55
C GLY A 228 -5.82 -9.62 -1.73
N LEU A 229 -6.13 -9.18 -0.52
CA LEU A 229 -5.16 -8.68 0.45
C LEU A 229 -5.35 -9.39 1.79
N LEU A 230 -4.31 -10.09 2.24
CA LEU A 230 -4.21 -10.65 3.59
C LEU A 230 -3.26 -9.78 4.40
N LEU A 231 -3.79 -9.05 5.38
CA LEU A 231 -3.04 -8.09 6.18
C LEU A 231 -2.87 -8.59 7.61
N TYR A 232 -1.61 -8.67 8.06
CA TYR A 232 -1.25 -8.92 9.45
C TYR A 232 -0.46 -7.72 9.96
N THR A 233 -0.87 -7.10 11.06
CA THR A 233 -0.10 -6.01 11.67
C THR A 233 0.01 -6.11 13.19
N GLU A 234 1.21 -5.84 13.70
CA GLU A 234 1.44 -5.73 15.15
C GLU A 234 0.96 -4.38 15.69
N GLY A 235 1.36 -3.29 15.03
CA GLY A 235 1.05 -1.91 15.40
C GLY A 235 0.07 -1.25 14.43
N ASP A 236 0.20 0.06 14.28
CA ASP A 236 -0.66 0.83 13.37
C ASP A 236 -0.29 0.56 11.91
N MET A 237 -1.32 0.40 11.07
CA MET A 237 -1.17 0.29 9.62
C MET A 237 -2.03 1.33 8.92
N ARG A 238 -1.42 2.19 8.11
CA ARG A 238 -2.12 3.24 7.35
C ARG A 238 -2.03 3.06 5.84
N PHE A 239 -3.14 3.32 5.15
CA PHE A 239 -3.25 3.39 3.69
C PHE A 239 -3.83 4.73 3.25
N SER A 240 -3.31 5.29 2.15
CA SER A 240 -3.85 6.52 1.55
C SER A 240 -3.89 6.44 0.03
N GLY A 241 -5.07 6.69 -0.55
CA GLY A 241 -5.25 6.88 -1.98
C GLY A 241 -4.64 8.19 -2.48
N GLY A 242 -4.39 8.27 -3.79
CA GLY A 242 -3.88 9.46 -4.48
C GLY A 242 -5.01 10.38 -4.95
N ASN A 243 -4.74 11.67 -5.08
CA ASN A 243 -5.76 12.65 -5.48
C ASN A 243 -6.09 12.56 -6.98
N GLY A 244 -7.35 12.84 -7.31
CA GLY A 244 -7.77 13.07 -8.69
C GLY A 244 -7.24 14.40 -9.24
N GLY A 245 -7.05 14.48 -10.55
CA GLY A 245 -6.59 15.69 -11.22
C GLY A 245 -7.74 16.66 -11.41
N ASP A 246 -7.45 17.96 -11.45
CA ASP A 246 -8.48 18.97 -11.68
C ASP A 246 -8.94 18.94 -13.15
N GLY A 247 -10.16 19.37 -13.41
CA GLY A 247 -10.64 19.63 -14.77
C GLY A 247 -9.96 20.86 -15.37
N GLY A 248 -9.76 20.85 -16.69
CA GLY A 248 -9.27 22.04 -17.40
C GLY A 248 -10.37 23.10 -17.52
N ASP A 249 -10.00 24.37 -17.60
CA ASP A 249 -10.96 25.44 -17.84
C ASP A 249 -11.40 25.45 -19.30
N GLY A 250 -12.61 25.96 -19.55
CA GLY A 250 -13.10 26.23 -20.89
C GLY A 250 -12.34 27.37 -21.57
N GLY A 251 -12.15 27.26 -22.88
CA GLY A 251 -11.49 28.29 -23.66
C GLY A 251 -12.32 29.58 -23.74
N ASN A 252 -11.63 30.71 -23.70
CA ASN A 252 -12.24 32.03 -23.90
C ASN A 252 -12.53 32.29 -25.38
N ALA A 253 -13.61 32.98 -25.67
CA ALA A 253 -14.00 33.40 -27.02
C ALA A 253 -14.15 34.92 -27.11
N SER A 254 -13.75 35.51 -28.23
CA SER A 254 -13.90 36.94 -28.50
C SER A 254 -15.15 37.25 -29.34
N GLY A 255 -15.78 38.41 -29.13
CA GLY A 255 -16.97 38.84 -29.88
C GLY A 255 -18.24 38.08 -29.52
N LEU A 256 -19.11 37.85 -30.50
CA LEU A 256 -20.40 37.13 -30.36
C LEU A 256 -20.24 35.60 -30.38
N ASN A 257 -19.10 35.06 -29.98
CA ASN A 257 -18.82 33.63 -30.07
C ASN A 257 -19.12 32.91 -28.74
N ASN A 258 -19.37 31.61 -28.85
CA ASN A 258 -19.55 30.73 -27.69
C ASN A 258 -18.20 30.38 -27.08
N HIS A 259 -18.10 30.50 -25.77
CA HIS A 259 -16.97 30.02 -24.98
C HIS A 259 -17.07 28.50 -24.70
N GLY A 260 -15.97 27.93 -24.22
CA GLY A 260 -15.90 26.53 -23.84
C GLY A 260 -16.48 26.26 -22.44
N SER A 261 -16.98 25.05 -22.23
CA SER A 261 -17.31 24.56 -20.88
C SER A 261 -16.05 24.15 -20.13
N GLY A 262 -16.10 24.19 -18.80
CA GLY A 262 -15.08 23.59 -17.95
C GLY A 262 -15.13 22.06 -18.00
N GLY A 263 -13.98 21.43 -17.87
CA GLY A 263 -13.84 19.98 -17.76
C GLY A 263 -14.11 19.49 -16.33
N ASN A 264 -14.58 18.26 -16.18
CA ASN A 264 -14.81 17.69 -14.84
C ASN A 264 -13.49 17.33 -14.15
N GLY A 265 -13.48 17.41 -12.82
CA GLY A 265 -12.40 16.87 -12.01
C GLY A 265 -12.40 15.35 -12.02
N GLY A 266 -11.21 14.78 -11.88
CA GLY A 266 -10.99 13.34 -11.79
C GLY A 266 -11.37 12.80 -10.41
N ARG A 267 -11.77 11.53 -10.37
CA ARG A 267 -12.07 10.82 -9.11
C ARG A 267 -10.77 10.59 -8.31
N GLY A 268 -10.82 10.74 -7.00
CA GLY A 268 -9.74 10.34 -6.10
C GLY A 268 -9.57 8.82 -6.05
N GLY A 269 -8.34 8.34 -5.90
CA GLY A 269 -8.03 6.91 -5.85
C GLY A 269 -8.41 6.27 -4.53
N ASP A 270 -8.71 4.98 -4.54
CA ASP A 270 -9.04 4.25 -3.30
C ASP A 270 -7.76 3.98 -2.49
N ALA A 271 -7.81 3.88 -1.17
CA ALA A 271 -6.60 3.50 -0.41
C ALA A 271 -6.24 2.04 -0.72
N ILE A 272 -7.19 1.13 -0.50
CA ILE A 272 -7.07 -0.30 -0.81
C ILE A 272 -8.09 -0.66 -1.89
N ARG A 273 -7.64 -1.27 -2.97
CA ARG A 273 -8.51 -1.84 -4.01
C ARG A 273 -8.22 -3.34 -4.15
N CYS A 274 -9.22 -4.16 -3.85
CA CYS A 274 -9.17 -5.61 -4.02
C CYS A 274 -10.56 -6.21 -4.15
N LYS A 275 -10.66 -7.53 -4.33
CA LYS A 275 -11.94 -8.26 -4.18
C LYS A 275 -12.15 -8.65 -2.73
N THR A 276 -11.13 -9.21 -2.10
CA THR A 276 -11.18 -9.68 -0.71
C THR A 276 -10.13 -8.97 0.14
N LEU A 277 -10.53 -8.53 1.33
CA LEU A 277 -9.64 -8.06 2.38
C LEU A 277 -9.84 -8.94 3.62
N GLU A 278 -8.79 -9.62 4.06
CA GLU A 278 -8.73 -10.23 5.38
C GLU A 278 -7.70 -9.50 6.21
N TYR A 279 -8.03 -9.10 7.44
CA TYR A 279 -7.05 -8.42 8.29
C TYR A 279 -7.04 -8.89 9.74
N PHE A 280 -5.85 -8.81 10.33
CA PHE A 280 -5.55 -9.18 11.69
C PHE A 280 -4.62 -8.12 12.32
N CYS A 281 -5.12 -7.37 13.30
CA CYS A 281 -4.35 -6.39 14.06
C CYS A 281 -4.15 -6.88 15.50
N VAL A 282 -2.91 -6.83 16.01
CA VAL A 282 -2.60 -7.22 17.39
C VAL A 282 -2.85 -6.05 18.36
N ASN A 283 -2.14 -4.93 18.19
CA ASN A 283 -2.12 -3.79 19.14
C ASN A 283 -2.48 -2.44 18.53
N GLY A 284 -2.60 -2.34 17.21
CA GLY A 284 -2.86 -1.07 16.52
C GLY A 284 -4.16 -1.06 15.72
N THR A 285 -4.30 0.03 14.97
CA THR A 285 -5.48 0.29 14.13
C THR A 285 -5.17 0.17 12.65
N LEU A 286 -6.18 -0.23 11.87
CA LEU A 286 -6.13 -0.18 10.41
C LEU A 286 -6.82 1.10 9.93
N ALA A 287 -6.05 2.09 9.49
CA ALA A 287 -6.58 3.31 8.90
C ALA A 287 -6.46 3.29 7.37
N ALA A 288 -7.57 3.51 6.66
CA ALA A 288 -7.58 3.57 5.20
C ALA A 288 -8.40 4.77 4.70
N GLU A 289 -7.74 5.69 4.00
CA GLU A 289 -8.34 6.93 3.52
C GLU A 289 -8.23 7.03 1.99
N GLY A 290 -9.35 7.24 1.31
CA GLY A 290 -9.34 7.50 -0.12
C GLY A 290 -8.78 8.88 -0.45
N GLY A 291 -8.28 9.04 -1.67
CA GLY A 291 -7.82 10.32 -2.20
C GLY A 291 -8.99 11.27 -2.46
N ILE A 292 -8.71 12.57 -2.48
CA ILE A 292 -9.71 13.61 -2.73
C ILE A 292 -9.96 13.71 -4.25
N GLY A 293 -11.22 13.87 -4.66
CA GLY A 293 -11.58 14.16 -6.05
C GLY A 293 -11.12 15.55 -6.48
N GLY A 294 -10.60 15.67 -7.70
CA GLY A 294 -10.14 16.94 -8.26
C GLY A 294 -11.28 17.93 -8.47
N ASP A 295 -10.96 19.21 -8.50
CA ASP A 295 -11.96 20.25 -8.72
C ASP A 295 -12.41 20.30 -10.19
N GLY A 296 -13.60 20.83 -10.44
CA GLY A 296 -14.07 21.09 -11.80
C GLY A 296 -13.46 22.36 -12.37
N GLY A 297 -13.15 22.36 -13.67
CA GLY A 297 -12.64 23.54 -14.36
C GLY A 297 -13.71 24.63 -14.51
N ALA A 298 -13.29 25.88 -14.59
CA ALA A 298 -14.18 27.01 -14.84
C ALA A 298 -14.71 26.99 -16.29
N GLU A 299 -15.87 27.61 -16.51
CA GLU A 299 -16.29 27.93 -17.87
C GLU A 299 -15.45 29.07 -18.46
N GLY A 300 -15.27 29.05 -19.79
CA GLY A 300 -14.62 30.14 -20.50
C GLY A 300 -15.49 31.40 -20.54
N GLN A 301 -14.90 32.53 -20.93
CA GLN A 301 -15.60 33.82 -21.07
C GLN A 301 -15.89 34.15 -22.54
N GLY A 302 -17.07 34.70 -22.85
CA GLY A 302 -17.46 35.09 -24.22
C GLY A 302 -18.81 35.82 -24.32
N GLY A 303 -19.12 36.40 -25.49
CA GLY A 303 -20.29 37.28 -25.67
C GLY A 303 -21.67 36.58 -25.71
N PHE A 304 -21.71 35.27 -25.97
CA PHE A 304 -22.91 34.45 -25.80
C PHE A 304 -22.59 33.17 -25.00
N GLY A 305 -23.46 32.85 -24.04
CA GLY A 305 -23.30 31.73 -23.11
C GLY A 305 -24.46 30.74 -23.14
N VAL A 306 -24.82 30.25 -24.32
CA VAL A 306 -25.93 29.31 -24.42
C VAL A 306 -25.43 27.90 -24.06
N ASN A 307 -25.92 27.35 -22.94
CA ASN A 307 -25.67 25.98 -22.46
C ASN A 307 -24.18 25.63 -22.23
N ARG A 308 -23.44 26.51 -21.56
CA ARG A 308 -22.09 26.25 -21.02
C ARG A 308 -22.13 26.22 -19.50
N ALA A 309 -21.20 25.48 -18.91
CA ALA A 309 -21.18 25.26 -17.48
C ALA A 309 -19.74 25.01 -17.00
N PRO A 310 -19.45 25.33 -15.74
CA PRO A 310 -18.26 24.82 -15.08
C PRO A 310 -18.31 23.30 -14.99
N GLY A 311 -17.12 22.70 -14.93
CA GLY A 311 -16.97 21.29 -14.65
C GLY A 311 -17.44 20.94 -13.25
N LYS A 312 -17.79 19.68 -13.05
CA LYS A 312 -18.13 19.15 -11.72
C LYS A 312 -16.87 18.70 -11.01
N LYS A 313 -16.86 18.86 -9.68
CA LYS A 313 -15.86 18.22 -8.82
C LYS A 313 -15.93 16.69 -8.98
N GLY A 314 -14.77 16.05 -9.06
CA GLY A 314 -14.65 14.60 -9.01
C GLY A 314 -15.08 14.05 -7.65
N SER A 315 -15.50 12.78 -7.62
CA SER A 315 -15.80 12.11 -6.35
C SER A 315 -14.51 11.76 -5.60
N ASP A 316 -14.57 11.71 -4.27
CA ASP A 316 -13.48 11.15 -3.48
C ASP A 316 -13.36 9.63 -3.71
N GLY A 317 -12.19 9.08 -3.43
CA GLY A 317 -11.95 7.65 -3.41
C GLY A 317 -12.45 7.01 -2.11
N ALA A 318 -12.58 5.69 -2.09
CA ALA A 318 -12.91 4.96 -0.87
C ALA A 318 -11.65 4.68 -0.03
N GLY A 319 -11.80 4.56 1.29
CA GLY A 319 -10.75 3.98 2.13
C GLY A 319 -10.45 2.54 1.71
N ILE A 320 -11.49 1.70 1.73
CA ILE A 320 -11.44 0.30 1.33
C ILE A 320 -12.48 0.08 0.22
N ALA A 321 -12.01 -0.27 -0.97
CA ALA A 321 -12.82 -0.71 -2.10
C ALA A 321 -12.62 -2.22 -2.29
N ALA A 322 -13.32 -3.01 -1.47
CA ALA A 322 -13.34 -4.47 -1.51
C ALA A 322 -14.79 -4.99 -1.63
N ASP A 323 -14.96 -6.10 -2.34
CA ASP A 323 -16.27 -6.78 -2.44
C ASP A 323 -16.61 -7.50 -1.11
N GLU A 324 -15.58 -8.04 -0.44
CA GLU A 324 -15.69 -8.72 0.85
C GLU A 324 -14.59 -8.26 1.81
N THR A 325 -14.94 -8.01 3.07
CA THR A 325 -14.01 -7.65 4.14
C THR A 325 -14.25 -8.53 5.36
N ASN A 326 -13.24 -9.31 5.73
CA ASN A 326 -13.26 -10.25 6.84
C ASN A 326 -12.29 -9.80 7.94
N VAL A 327 -12.86 -9.50 9.11
CA VAL A 327 -12.09 -9.12 10.31
C VAL A 327 -11.69 -10.38 11.06
N LEU A 328 -10.41 -10.73 11.03
CA LEU A 328 -9.89 -11.85 11.82
C LEU A 328 -9.60 -11.41 13.27
N ARG A 329 -9.10 -10.18 13.45
CA ARG A 329 -8.90 -9.51 14.74
C ARG A 329 -8.64 -8.01 14.55
N GLY A 330 -9.09 -7.17 15.48
CA GLY A 330 -8.78 -5.75 15.54
C GLY A 330 -9.86 -4.83 14.96
N GLU A 331 -9.69 -3.53 15.14
CA GLU A 331 -10.64 -2.49 14.72
C GLU A 331 -10.13 -1.70 13.49
N ILE A 332 -11.06 -1.21 12.68
CA ILE A 332 -10.84 -0.22 11.61
C ILE A 332 -11.18 1.16 12.17
#